data_AF-A0A959R9B9-F1
#
_entry.id   AF-A0A959R9B9-F1
#
_cell.length_a   1.000
_cell.length_b   1.000
_cell.length_c   1.000
_cell.angle_alpha   90.00
_cell.angle_beta   90.00
_cell.angle_gamma   90.00
#
_symmetry.space_group_name_H-M   'P 1'
#
loop_
_entity.id
_entity.type
_entity.pdbx_description
1 polymer ?
#
loop_
_entity_poly.entity_id
_entity_poly.type
_entity_poly.pdbx_seq_one_letter_code
_entity_poly.pdbx_strand_id
1 'polypeptide(L)'
;MPSQFLYIIDILGTIAFAVSGAFLAMDRKLDIFGVLVISFTTAIGGGTLRDILIGNLPVGWLQNDTTTIVIFCTAIVSIFFAKHLKKLSTTLFL
;
A
#
# COMPACT_ATOMS: atom_id res chain seq x y z
N MET A 1 -7.26 19.29 -15.08
CA MET A 1 -6.12 19.15 -14.17
C MET A 1 -6.69 18.91 -12.78
N PRO A 2 -6.54 17.73 -12.17
CA PRO A 2 -6.90 17.57 -10.75
C PRO A 2 -6.19 18.69 -9.98
N SER A 3 -6.89 19.30 -9.02
CA SER A 3 -6.23 20.26 -8.15
C SER A 3 -5.05 19.54 -7.49
N GLN A 4 -3.88 20.19 -7.46
CA GLN A 4 -2.63 19.61 -6.92
C GLN A 4 -2.87 18.99 -5.52
N PHE A 5 -3.78 19.59 -4.77
CA PHE A 5 -4.28 19.10 -3.49
C PHE A 5 -4.90 17.69 -3.54
N LEU A 6 -5.82 17.42 -4.47
CA LEU A 6 -6.47 16.11 -4.58
C LEU A 6 -5.47 15.01 -4.96
N TYR A 7 -4.50 15.33 -5.83
CA TYR A 7 -3.44 14.39 -6.20
C TYR A 7 -2.57 13.99 -5.00
N ILE A 8 -2.20 14.96 -4.16
CA ILE A 8 -1.42 14.71 -2.94
C ILE A 8 -2.19 13.80 -1.98
N ILE A 9 -3.49 14.06 -1.80
CA ILE A 9 -4.34 13.22 -0.93
C ILE A 9 -4.44 11.79 -1.46
N ASP A 10 -4.58 11.61 -2.78
CA ASP A 10 -4.69 10.29 -3.39
C ASP A 10 -3.40 9.46 -3.20
N ILE A 11 -2.24 10.10 -3.39
CA ILE A 11 -0.92 9.48 -3.11
C ILE A 11 -0.79 9.13 -1.62
N LEU A 12 -1.13 10.05 -0.71
CA LEU A 12 -1.05 9.81 0.73
C LEU A 12 -1.97 8.68 1.18
N GLY A 13 -3.20 8.64 0.67
CA GLY A 13 -4.15 7.55 0.92
C GLY A 13 -3.61 6.22 0.42
N THR A 14 -3.07 6.19 -0.80
CA THR A 14 -2.45 5.00 -1.39
C THR A 14 -1.31 4.46 -0.52
N ILE A 15 -0.41 5.34 -0.06
CA ILE A 15 0.69 4.97 0.84
C ILE A 15 0.14 4.41 2.15
N ALA A 16 -0.79 5.12 2.80
CA ALA A 16 -1.36 4.70 4.07
C ALA A 16 -2.02 3.31 3.99
N PHE A 17 -2.80 3.04 2.93
CA PHE A 17 -3.43 1.75 2.71
C PHE A 17 -2.43 0.64 2.35
N ALA A 18 -1.40 0.93 1.56
CA ALA A 18 -0.35 -0.04 1.24
C ALA A 18 0.44 -0.47 2.50
N VAL A 19 0.78 0.47 3.39
CA VAL A 19 1.42 0.18 4.68
C VAL A 19 0.51 -0.67 5.56
N SER A 20 -0.79 -0.33 5.65
CA SER A 20 -1.77 -1.09 6.44
C SER A 20 -1.88 -2.54 5.95
N GLY A 21 -2.01 -2.74 4.63
CA GLY A 21 -2.01 -4.08 4.02
C GLY A 21 -0.70 -4.84 4.26
N ALA A 22 0.44 -4.16 4.21
CA ALA A 22 1.75 -4.78 4.44
C ALA A 22 1.84 -5.32 5.87
N PHE A 23 1.44 -4.51 6.86
CA PHE A 23 1.48 -4.88 8.27
C PHE A 23 0.50 -6.00 8.58
N LEU A 24 -0.71 -5.95 8.01
CA LEU A 24 -1.68 -7.04 8.13
C LEU A 24 -1.12 -8.37 7.58
N ALA A 25 -0.53 -8.35 6.39
CA ALA A 25 0.06 -9.55 5.79
C ALA A 25 1.23 -10.12 6.61
N MET A 26 2.09 -9.24 7.15
CA MET A 26 3.19 -9.65 8.02
C MET A 26 2.72 -10.19 9.37
N ASP A 27 1.64 -9.64 9.95
CA ASP A 27 1.00 -10.17 11.16
C ASP A 27 0.44 -11.58 10.93
N ARG A 28 -0.14 -11.80 9.75
CA ARG A 28 -0.57 -13.12 9.27
C ARG A 28 0.58 -14.03 8.82
N LYS A 29 1.84 -13.61 8.99
CA LYS A 29 3.04 -14.38 8.65
C LYS A 29 3.09 -14.84 7.19
N LEU A 30 2.51 -14.05 6.28
CA LEU A 30 2.62 -14.29 4.85
C LEU A 30 4.06 -14.04 4.38
N ASP A 31 4.43 -14.67 3.26
CA ASP A 31 5.71 -14.44 2.60
C ASP A 31 5.75 -13.08 1.88
N ILE A 32 6.90 -12.73 1.30
CA ILE A 32 7.08 -11.43 0.61
C ILE A 32 6.03 -11.27 -0.50
N PHE A 33 5.72 -12.34 -1.24
CA PHE A 33 4.72 -12.30 -2.28
C PHE A 33 3.33 -11.99 -1.71
N GLY A 34 2.91 -12.68 -0.64
CA GLY A 34 1.66 -12.39 0.05
C GLY A 34 1.58 -10.96 0.59
N VAL A 35 2.68 -10.42 1.13
CA VAL A 35 2.75 -9.01 1.56
C VAL A 35 2.49 -8.06 0.39
N LEU A 36 3.14 -8.28 -0.76
CA LEU A 36 2.93 -7.47 -1.96
C LEU A 36 1.48 -7.51 -2.44
N VAL A 37 0.88 -8.70 -2.53
CA VAL A 37 -0.51 -8.87 -3.01
C VAL A 37 -1.51 -8.17 -2.09
N ILE A 38 -1.38 -8.33 -0.78
CA ILE A 38 -2.31 -7.72 0.18
C ILE A 38 -2.12 -6.20 0.24
N SER A 39 -0.88 -5.70 0.27
CA SER A 39 -0.60 -4.26 0.14
C SER A 39 -1.21 -3.67 -1.12
N PHE A 40 -1.02 -4.35 -2.26
CA PHE A 40 -1.55 -3.90 -3.55
C PHE A 40 -3.07 -3.83 -3.55
N THR A 41 -3.72 -4.94 -3.22
CA THR A 41 -5.19 -5.05 -3.19
C THR A 41 -5.81 -4.02 -2.24
N THR A 42 -5.20 -3.80 -1.07
CA THR A 42 -5.69 -2.83 -0.08
C THR A 42 -5.58 -1.40 -0.59
N ALA A 43 -4.46 -1.05 -1.25
CA ALA A 43 -4.23 0.29 -1.76
C ALA A 43 -5.13 0.65 -2.96
N ILE A 44 -5.28 -0.26 -3.93
CA ILE A 44 -6.12 0.01 -5.11
C ILE A 44 -7.62 -0.28 -4.89
N GLY A 45 -7.98 -1.07 -3.88
CA GLY A 45 -9.35 -1.58 -3.72
C GLY A 45 -10.39 -0.49 -3.58
N GLY A 46 -10.14 0.51 -2.72
CA GLY A 46 -11.06 1.64 -2.54
C GLY A 46 -11.19 2.51 -3.78
N GLY A 47 -10.07 2.86 -4.43
CA GLY A 47 -10.06 3.64 -5.67
C GLY A 47 -10.73 2.91 -6.83
N THR A 48 -10.48 1.61 -6.95
CA THR A 48 -11.11 0.74 -7.95
C THR A 48 -12.63 0.68 -7.75
N LEU A 49 -13.09 0.46 -6.52
CA LEU A 49 -14.53 0.47 -6.20
C LEU A 49 -15.16 1.83 -6.49
N ARG A 50 -14.53 2.93 -6.08
CA ARG A 50 -14.96 4.30 -6.38
C ARG A 50 -15.15 4.48 -7.89
N ASP A 51 -14.12 4.13 -8.66
CA ASP A 51 -14.09 4.33 -10.11
C ASP A 51 -15.17 3.50 -10.82
N ILE A 52 -15.40 2.26 -10.39
CA ILE A 52 -16.49 1.41 -10.89
C ILE A 52 -17.86 2.02 -10.57
N LEU A 53 -18.08 2.46 -9.33
CA LEU A 53 -19.38 2.98 -8.88
C LEU A 53 -19.78 4.27 -9.60
N ILE A 54 -18.82 5.10 -10.00
CA ILE A 54 -19.06 6.33 -10.75
C ILE A 54 -18.95 6.15 -12.27
N GLY A 55 -18.69 4.92 -12.76
CA GLY A 55 -18.54 4.62 -14.17
C GLY A 55 -17.26 5.16 -14.83
N ASN A 56 -16.23 5.47 -14.04
CA ASN A 56 -14.94 5.97 -14.53
C ASN A 56 -13.99 4.80 -14.87
N LEU A 57 -14.12 4.28 -16.09
CA LEU A 57 -13.31 3.18 -16.60
C LEU A 57 -12.46 3.64 -17.80
N PRO A 58 -11.20 3.16 -17.96
CA PRO A 58 -10.50 2.19 -17.10
C PRO A 58 -10.15 2.76 -15.72
N VAL A 59 -10.00 1.90 -14.72
CA VAL A 59 -9.73 2.33 -13.33
C VAL A 59 -8.40 3.08 -13.20
N GLY A 60 -8.30 4.05 -12.29
CA GLY A 60 -7.23 5.05 -12.28
C GLY A 60 -5.80 4.49 -12.18
N TRP A 61 -5.61 3.37 -11.48
CA TRP A 61 -4.30 2.73 -11.35
C TRP A 61 -3.82 2.02 -12.63
N LEU A 62 -4.73 1.68 -13.55
CA LEU A 62 -4.38 1.18 -14.89
C LEU A 62 -4.00 2.30 -15.85
N GLN A 63 -4.38 3.54 -15.55
CA GLN A 63 -4.05 4.71 -16.36
C GLN A 63 -2.72 5.36 -15.95
N ASN A 64 -2.32 5.20 -14.69
CA ASN A 64 -1.15 5.87 -14.12
C ASN A 64 -0.19 4.87 -13.47
N ASP A 65 0.98 4.69 -14.09
CA ASP A 65 2.04 3.81 -13.58
C ASP A 65 2.55 4.25 -12.19
N THR A 66 2.44 5.55 -11.87
CA THR A 66 2.90 6.12 -10.60
C THR A 66 2.23 5.46 -9.40
N THR A 67 0.92 5.21 -9.43
CA THR A 67 0.20 4.60 -8.30
C THR A 67 0.71 3.19 -8.03
N THR A 68 0.89 2.40 -9.08
CA THR A 68 1.45 1.04 -8.98
C THR A 68 2.86 1.06 -8.39
N ILE A 69 3.74 1.94 -8.89
CA ILE A 69 5.11 2.08 -8.40
C ILE A 69 5.12 2.49 -6.92
N VAL A 70 4.29 3.46 -6.52
CA VAL A 70 4.18 3.92 -5.14
C VAL A 70 3.79 2.76 -4.22
N ILE A 71 2.86 1.90 -4.62
CA ILE A 71 2.45 0.76 -3.80
C ILE A 71 3.59 -0.25 -3.63
N PHE A 72 4.28 -0.61 -4.72
CA PHE A 72 5.44 -1.52 -4.64
C PHE A 72 6.56 -0.96 -3.76
N CYS A 73 6.94 0.30 -3.97
CA CYS A 73 7.94 0.97 -3.14
C CYS A 73 7.53 0.99 -1.67
N THR A 74 6.27 1.35 -1.38
CA THR A 74 5.76 1.41 -0.02
C THR A 74 5.79 0.04 0.65
N ALA A 75 5.34 -1.02 -0.03
CA ALA A 75 5.36 -2.37 0.52
C ALA A 75 6.79 -2.85 0.84
N ILE A 76 7.76 -2.59 -0.04
CA ILE A 76 9.18 -2.93 0.20
C ILE A 76 9.73 -2.16 1.40
N VAL A 77 9.46 -0.85 1.49
CA VAL A 77 9.86 -0.01 2.62
C VAL A 77 9.24 -0.52 3.92
N SER A 78 7.95 -0.87 3.92
CA SER A 78 7.25 -1.42 5.09
C SER A 78 7.88 -2.73 5.57
N ILE A 79 8.29 -3.63 4.65
CA ILE A 79 8.98 -4.88 5.00
C ILE A 79 10.31 -4.58 5.69
N PHE A 80 11.11 -3.64 5.16
CA PHE A 80 12.41 -3.28 5.73
C PHE A 80 12.27 -2.62 7.12
N PHE A 81 11.26 -1.77 7.28
CA PHE A 81 10.96 -1.08 8.54
C PHE A 81 10.47 -2.06 9.61
N ALA A 82 9.61 -3.02 9.24
CA ALA A 82 9.15 -4.06 10.16
C ALA A 82 10.27 -4.97 10.65
N LYS A 83 11.28 -5.26 9.80
CA LYS A 83 12.50 -5.98 10.23
C LYS A 83 13.30 -5.20 11.27
N HIS A 84 13.39 -3.87 11.13
CA HIS A 84 14.07 -3.02 12.11
C HIS A 84 13.31 -2.97 13.44
N LEU A 85 11.97 -2.90 13.42
CA LEU A 85 11.16 -2.91 14.64
C LEU A 85 11.22 -4.25 15.39
N LYS A 86 11.16 -5.38 14.68
CA LYS A 86 11.27 -6.72 15.32
C LYS A 86 12.63 -6.96 15.99
N LYS A 87 13.69 -6.28 15.54
CA LYS A 87 15.03 -6.41 16.12
C LYS A 87 15.10 -5.83 17.54
N LEU A 88 14.19 -4.93 17.93
CA LEU A 88 14.23 -4.24 19.22
C LEU A 88 13.65 -5.07 20.38
N SER A 89 12.72 -6.00 20.12
CA SER A 89 12.09 -6.80 21.17
C SER A 89 12.88 -8.05 21.59
N THR A 90 13.88 -8.46 20.81
CA THR A 90 14.71 -9.63 21.15
C THR A 90 15.86 -9.29 22.11
N THR A 91 16.25 -8.01 22.22
CA THR A 91 17.35 -7.57 23.10
C THR A 91 16.88 -7.17 24.50
N LEU A 92 15.58 -6.89 24.69
CA LEU A 92 15.02 -6.44 25.96
C LEU A 92 14.59 -7.59 26.91
N PHE A 93 14.72 -8.85 26.47
CA PHE A 93 14.42 -10.05 27.25
C PHE A 93 15.67 -10.90 27.55
N LEU A 94 16.87 -10.32 27.38
CA LEU A 94 18.14 -10.85 27.87
C LEU A 94 18.61 -9.97 29.04
#